data_AF-A0A9E2UBR2-F1
#
_entry.id   AF-A0A9E2UBR2-F1
#
_cell.length_a   1.000
_cell.length_b   1.000
_cell.length_c   1.000
_cell.angle_alpha   90.00
_cell.angle_beta   90.00
_cell.angle_gamma   90.00
#
_symmetry.space_group_name_H-M   'P 1'
#
loop_
_entity.id
_entity.type
_entity.pdbx_description
1 polymer ?
#
loop_
_entity_poly.entity_id
_entity_poly.type
_entity_poly.pdbx_seq_one_letter_code
_entity_poly.pdbx_strand_id
1 'polypeptide(L)'
;MPQLPAEVVKERAARLRMAGEAALAAELRSRVGDETDVLIERPGKGRAEFYAAVGFSTPSVTGSVRRMRLIDGNGKSLVGVPVQ
;
A
#
# COMPACT_ATOMS: atom_id res chain seq x y z
N MET A 1 11.62 -30.39 7.41
CA MET A 1 10.91 -30.35 6.10
C MET A 1 11.82 -30.95 5.04
N PRO A 2 11.35 -31.88 4.20
CA PRO A 2 12.19 -32.43 3.14
C PRO A 2 12.46 -31.38 2.05
N GLN A 3 13.63 -31.46 1.43
CA GLN A 3 13.99 -30.62 0.28
C GLN A 3 13.12 -31.01 -0.93
N LEU A 4 12.50 -30.02 -1.60
CA LEU A 4 11.76 -30.23 -2.85
C LEU A 4 12.63 -29.88 -4.06
N PRO A 5 12.33 -30.42 -5.26
CA PRO A 5 12.98 -30.01 -6.51
C PRO A 5 12.84 -28.51 -6.74
N ALA A 6 13.90 -27.88 -7.26
CA ALA A 6 13.97 -26.44 -7.45
C ALA A 6 12.83 -25.89 -8.34
N GLU A 7 12.42 -26.63 -9.37
CA GLU A 7 11.34 -26.21 -10.27
C GLU A 7 9.98 -26.13 -9.57
N VAL A 8 9.68 -27.08 -8.67
CA VAL A 8 8.45 -27.05 -7.87
C VAL A 8 8.44 -25.83 -6.93
N VAL A 9 9.59 -25.50 -6.34
CA VAL A 9 9.72 -24.33 -5.47
C VAL A 9 9.51 -23.03 -6.27
N LYS A 10 10.11 -22.92 -7.45
CA LYS A 10 9.95 -21.75 -8.34
C LYS A 10 8.51 -21.56 -8.79
N GLU A 11 7.86 -22.63 -9.24
CA GLU A 11 6.47 -22.58 -9.69
C GLU A 11 5.53 -22.13 -8.58
N ARG A 12 5.66 -22.72 -7.37
CA ARG A 12 4.86 -22.35 -6.21
C ARG A 12 5.10 -20.90 -5.79
N ALA A 13 6.35 -20.45 -5.79
CA ALA A 13 6.69 -19.07 -5.47
C ALA A 13 6.09 -18.09 -6.48
N ALA A 14 6.11 -18.41 -7.79
CA ALA A 14 5.46 -17.59 -8.81
C ALA A 14 3.96 -17.48 -8.59
N ARG A 15 3.28 -18.62 -8.38
CA ARG A 15 1.83 -18.65 -8.10
C ARG A 15 1.46 -17.88 -6.83
N LEU A 16 2.27 -18.01 -5.78
CA LEU A 16 2.06 -17.30 -4.53
C LEU A 16 2.22 -15.78 -4.71
N ARG A 17 3.23 -15.32 -5.45
CA ARG A 17 3.41 -13.90 -5.75
C ARG A 17 2.23 -13.33 -6.53
N MET A 18 1.76 -14.05 -7.56
CA MET A 18 0.59 -13.63 -8.34
C MET A 18 -0.67 -13.51 -7.47
N ALA A 19 -0.91 -14.50 -6.59
CA ALA A 19 -2.03 -14.44 -5.66
C ALA A 19 -1.90 -13.28 -4.67
N GLY A 20 -0.69 -13.03 -4.17
CA GLY A 20 -0.40 -11.91 -3.27
C GLY A 20 -0.59 -10.54 -3.92
N GLU A 21 -0.12 -10.37 -5.16
CA GLU A 21 -0.32 -9.13 -5.94
C GLU A 21 -1.80 -8.85 -6.19
N ALA A 22 -2.58 -9.90 -6.54
CA ALA A 22 -4.02 -9.77 -6.74
C ALA A 22 -4.75 -9.40 -5.44
N ALA A 23 -4.40 -10.03 -4.33
CA ALA A 23 -4.99 -9.73 -3.02
C ALA A 23 -4.64 -8.31 -2.55
N LEU A 24 -3.38 -7.89 -2.68
CA LEU A 24 -2.94 -6.53 -2.35
C LEU A 24 -3.68 -5.50 -3.21
N ALA A 25 -3.82 -5.73 -4.51
CA ALA A 25 -4.52 -4.80 -5.39
C ALA A 25 -6.03 -4.73 -5.09
N ALA A 26 -6.66 -5.83 -4.68
CA ALA A 26 -8.05 -5.82 -4.24
C ALA A 26 -8.22 -5.03 -2.93
N GLU A 27 -7.35 -5.25 -1.95
CA GLU A 27 -7.36 -4.54 -0.67
C GLU A 27 -7.10 -3.03 -0.86
N LEU A 28 -6.10 -2.62 -1.63
CA LEU A 28 -5.86 -1.19 -1.85
C LEU A 28 -7.02 -0.51 -2.59
N ARG A 29 -7.70 -1.22 -3.50
CA ARG A 29 -8.90 -0.68 -4.16
C ARG A 29 -10.09 -0.55 -3.21
N SER A 30 -10.27 -1.47 -2.26
CA SER A 30 -11.37 -1.39 -1.30
C SER A 30 -11.24 -0.21 -0.34
N ARG A 31 -10.02 0.31 -0.15
CA ARG A 31 -9.73 1.49 0.67
C ARG A 31 -9.99 2.83 -0.02
N VAL A 32 -10.20 2.85 -1.34
CA VAL A 32 -10.47 4.10 -2.06
C VAL A 32 -11.84 4.63 -1.63
N GLY A 33 -11.86 5.89 -1.19
CA GLY A 33 -13.01 6.56 -0.58
C GLY A 33 -12.92 6.69 0.95
N ASP A 34 -12.12 5.85 1.60
CA ASP A 34 -11.94 5.90 3.06
C ASP A 34 -11.08 7.09 3.49
N GLU A 35 -11.24 7.47 4.75
CA GLU A 35 -10.35 8.41 5.43
C GLU A 35 -9.51 7.68 6.48
N THR A 36 -8.21 7.94 6.49
CA THR A 36 -7.24 7.33 7.41
C THR A 36 -6.24 8.37 7.86
N ASP A 37 -5.62 8.12 9.01
CA ASP A 37 -4.45 8.87 9.42
C ASP A 37 -3.22 8.37 8.64
N VAL A 38 -2.38 9.31 8.22
CA VAL A 38 -1.17 9.06 7.42
C VAL A 38 0.03 9.68 8.12
N LEU A 39 1.01 8.86 8.47
CA LEU A 39 2.32 9.30 8.95
C LEU A 39 3.14 9.82 7.76
N ILE A 40 3.57 11.08 7.82
CA ILE A 40 4.37 11.72 6.79
C ILE A 40 5.84 11.32 6.97
N GLU A 41 6.36 10.45 6.09
CA GLU A 41 7.75 9.98 6.17
C GLU A 41 8.73 10.93 5.46
N ARG A 42 8.28 11.59 4.38
CA ARG A 42 9.06 12.56 3.59
C ARG A 42 8.14 13.39 2.67
N PRO A 43 8.63 14.43 2.00
CA PRO A 43 7.82 15.19 1.05
C PRO A 43 7.13 14.28 0.00
N GLY A 44 5.81 14.40 -0.07
CA GLY A 44 4.95 13.66 -1.00
C GLY A 44 4.77 12.16 -0.74
N LYS A 45 5.25 11.64 0.38
CA LYS A 45 5.10 10.22 0.73
C LYS A 45 4.91 9.98 2.22
N GLY A 46 3.99 9.09 2.55
CA GLY A 46 3.73 8.63 3.91
C GLY A 46 3.20 7.20 3.95
N ARG A 47 2.74 6.79 5.13
CA ARG A 47 2.08 5.50 5.34
C ARG A 47 0.77 5.66 6.09
N ALA A 48 -0.26 4.97 5.62
CA ALA A 48 -1.51 4.82 6.35
C ALA A 48 -1.32 3.94 7.60
N GLU A 49 -2.31 3.92 8.50
CA GLU A 49 -2.31 3.09 9.71
C GLU A 49 -2.11 1.58 9.41
N PHE A 50 -2.63 1.12 8.27
CA PHE A 50 -2.46 -0.23 7.77
C PHE A 50 -1.18 -0.41 6.92
N TYR A 51 -0.19 0.45 7.13
CA TYR A 51 1.17 0.42 6.56
C TYR A 51 1.28 0.57 5.03
N ALA A 52 0.17 0.69 4.31
CA ALA A 52 0.19 0.97 2.88
C ALA A 52 0.86 2.32 2.60
N ALA A 53 1.68 2.36 1.54
CA ALA A 53 2.30 3.60 1.10
C ALA A 53 1.24 4.54 0.52
N VAL A 54 1.27 5.80 0.93
CA VAL A 54 0.37 6.85 0.44
C VAL A 54 1.21 7.94 -0.21
N GLY A 55 0.96 8.21 -1.48
CA GLY A 55 1.48 9.38 -2.20
C GLY A 55 0.53 10.56 -2.08
N PHE A 56 1.06 11.77 -2.04
CA PHE A 56 0.28 13.01 -2.00
C PHE A 56 1.11 14.17 -2.56
N SER A 57 0.47 15.23 -3.01
CA SER A 57 1.15 16.44 -3.52
C SER A 57 1.17 17.60 -2.53
N THR A 58 0.31 17.55 -1.50
CA THR A 58 0.20 18.66 -0.53
C THR A 58 1.43 18.75 0.37
N PRO A 59 2.04 19.94 0.51
CA PRO A 59 3.10 20.18 1.48
C PRO A 59 2.67 19.72 2.88
N SER A 60 3.51 18.89 3.50
CA SER A 60 3.24 18.27 4.79
C SER A 60 4.55 18.16 5.57
N VAL A 61 4.47 18.27 6.90
CA VAL A 61 5.66 18.24 7.77
C VAL A 61 6.06 16.78 8.03
N THR A 62 7.31 16.43 7.72
CA THR A 62 7.86 15.11 8.04
C THR A 62 7.76 14.81 9.53
N GLY A 63 7.35 13.59 9.88
CA GLY A 63 7.12 13.16 11.27
C GLY A 63 5.74 13.52 11.82
N SER A 64 4.94 14.32 11.10
CA SER A 64 3.55 14.57 11.49
C SER A 64 2.62 13.45 11.03
N VAL A 65 1.48 13.32 11.70
CA VAL A 65 0.35 12.49 11.28
C VAL A 65 -0.75 13.41 10.75
N ARG A 66 -1.29 13.11 9.57
CA ARG A 66 -2.36 13.90 8.94
C ARG A 66 -3.53 13.01 8.54
N ARG A 67 -4.74 13.52 8.75
CA ARG A 67 -5.97 12.92 8.22
C ARG A 67 -6.01 13.08 6.71
N MET A 68 -6.14 11.97 5.97
CA MET A 68 -6.21 11.97 4.51
C MET A 68 -7.36 11.10 4.01
N ARG A 69 -8.03 11.57 2.95
CA ARG A 69 -8.95 10.77 2.14
C ARG A 69 -8.19 10.08 1.02
N LEU A 70 -8.38 8.79 0.88
CA LEU A 70 -7.77 7.97 -0.17
C LEU A 70 -8.62 8.09 -1.44
N ILE A 71 -8.03 8.58 -2.52
CA ILE A 71 -8.76 8.92 -3.75
C ILE A 71 -8.43 8.02 -4.94
N ASP A 72 -7.32 7.27 -4.87
CA ASP A 72 -6.91 6.34 -5.91
C ASP A 72 -5.92 5.29 -5.35
N GLY A 73 -5.71 4.21 -6.10
CA GLY A 73 -4.74 3.16 -5.78
C GLY A 73 -4.28 2.39 -7.02
N ASN A 74 -2.97 2.25 -7.19
CA ASN A 74 -2.35 1.58 -8.36
C ASN A 74 -2.02 0.09 -8.12
N GLY A 75 -2.60 -0.51 -7.08
CA GLY A 75 -2.34 -1.89 -6.66
C GLY A 75 -1.03 -2.11 -5.90
N LYS A 76 -0.21 -1.07 -5.70
CA LYS A 76 1.00 -1.11 -4.87
C LYS A 76 1.04 0.00 -3.80
N SER A 77 0.37 1.12 -4.08
CA SER A 77 0.27 2.28 -3.21
C SER A 77 -1.07 2.99 -3.42
N LEU A 78 -1.42 3.83 -2.46
CA LEU A 78 -2.59 4.71 -2.50
C LEU A 78 -2.18 6.14 -2.83
N VAL A 79 -3.15 6.94 -3.26
CA VAL A 79 -3.04 8.40 -3.37
C VAL A 79 -4.00 9.03 -2.39
N GLY A 80 -3.50 9.97 -1.59
CA GLY A 80 -4.27 10.66 -0.56
C GLY A 80 -4.33 12.17 -0.79
N VAL A 81 -5.44 12.76 -0.35
CA VAL A 81 -5.58 14.22 -0.21
C VAL A 81 -5.97 14.55 1.23
N PRO A 82 -5.50 15.66 1.82
CA PRO A 82 -5.92 16.06 3.15
C PRO A 82 -7.43 16.27 3.24
N VAL A 83 -8.03 15.85 4.35
CA VAL A 83 -9.40 16.24 4.71
C VAL A 83 -9.35 17.68 5.24
N GLN A 84 -10.39 18.47 4.94
CA GLN A 84 -10.52 19.86 5.43
C GLN A 84 -10.61 19.91 6.95
#